data_AF-A0A428S3A0-F1
#
_entry.id   AF-A0A428S3A0-F1
#
_cell.length_a   1.000
_cell.length_b   1.000
_cell.length_c   1.000
_cell.angle_alpha   90.00
_cell.angle_beta   90.00
_cell.angle_gamma   90.00
#
_symmetry.space_group_name_H-M   'P 1'
#
loop_
_entity.id
_entity.type
_entity.pdbx_description
1 polymer ?
#
loop_
_entity_poly.entity_id
_entity_poly.type
_entity_poly.pdbx_seq_one_letter_code
_entity_poly.pdbx_strand_id
1 'polypeptide(L)'
;MSYTTAVKYNVREDVLKAWLEKTFGESQTATGLFNWSYESVSDGHSSIWRVTAPREITDDERHQLKLDSLPKKAPTFGRRRSSD
;
A
#
# COMPACT_ATOMS: atom_id res chain seq x y z
N MET A 1 5.35 -21.46 -2.94
CA MET A 1 5.05 -21.05 -1.55
C MET A 1 4.65 -19.60 -1.58
N SER A 2 3.56 -19.24 -0.91
CA SER A 2 3.12 -17.85 -0.75
C SER A 2 3.43 -17.39 0.67
N TYR A 3 3.81 -16.13 0.81
CA TYR A 3 4.16 -15.49 2.07
C TYR A 3 3.03 -14.55 2.46
N THR A 4 2.53 -14.71 3.68
CA THR A 4 1.51 -13.83 4.25
C THR A 4 2.17 -12.83 5.17
N THR A 5 2.07 -11.54 4.84
CA THR A 5 2.64 -10.44 5.61
C THR A 5 1.54 -9.48 6.07
N ALA A 6 1.59 -9.05 7.34
CA ALA A 6 0.67 -8.05 7.87
C ALA A 6 1.26 -6.64 7.73
N VAL A 7 0.58 -5.79 6.98
CA VAL A 7 0.88 -4.36 6.81
C VAL A 7 -0.01 -3.58 7.79
N LYS A 8 0.55 -3.22 8.95
CA LYS A 8 -0.17 -2.53 10.05
C LYS A 8 -0.29 -1.00 9.90
N TYR A 9 0.05 -0.48 8.73
CA TYR A 9 0.03 0.96 8.48
C TYR A 9 -1.33 1.37 7.93
N ASN A 10 -1.75 2.62 8.18
CA ASN A 10 -2.99 3.18 7.64
C ASN A 10 -2.82 3.45 6.12
N VAL A 11 -2.59 2.38 5.37
CA VAL A 11 -2.35 2.35 3.93
C VAL A 11 -3.71 2.36 3.25
N ARG A 12 -3.87 3.23 2.26
CA ARG A 12 -5.04 3.27 1.38
C ARG A 12 -5.03 2.03 0.49
N GLU A 13 -6.19 1.43 0.31
CA GLU A 13 -6.37 0.25 -0.54
C GLU A 13 -5.83 0.49 -1.96
N ASP A 14 -6.12 1.65 -2.57
CA ASP A 14 -5.61 2.00 -3.90
C ASP A 14 -4.08 1.99 -4.01
N VAL A 15 -3.40 2.51 -2.98
CA VAL A 15 -1.92 2.57 -2.95
C VAL A 15 -1.35 1.17 -2.78
N LEU A 16 -1.95 0.37 -1.90
CA LEU A 16 -1.56 -1.02 -1.69
C LEU A 16 -1.71 -1.82 -2.99
N LYS A 17 -2.89 -1.72 -3.63
CA LYS A 17 -3.18 -2.41 -4.88
C LYS A 17 -2.23 -1.99 -6.00
N ALA A 18 -2.02 -0.68 -6.21
CA ALA A 18 -1.12 -0.17 -7.23
C ALA A 18 0.33 -0.63 -7.02
N TRP A 19 0.79 -0.67 -5.76
CA TRP A 19 2.11 -1.17 -5.43
C TRP A 19 2.24 -2.67 -5.67
N LEU A 20 1.22 -3.47 -5.34
CA LEU A 20 1.20 -4.91 -5.58
C LEU A 20 1.21 -5.22 -7.09
N GLU A 21 0.41 -4.52 -7.88
CA GLU A 21 0.43 -4.62 -9.34
C GLU A 21 1.80 -4.26 -9.92
N LYS A 22 2.43 -3.19 -9.44
CA LYS A 22 3.75 -2.75 -9.92
C LYS A 22 4.86 -3.73 -9.53
N THR A 23 4.76 -4.33 -8.35
CA THR A 23 5.83 -5.15 -7.75
C THR A 23 5.76 -6.60 -8.19
N PHE A 24 4.55 -7.16 -8.24
CA PHE A 24 4.31 -8.57 -8.51
C PHE A 24 3.66 -8.82 -9.86
N GLY A 25 3.16 -7.78 -10.53
CA GLY A 25 2.35 -7.91 -11.74
C GLY A 25 0.87 -8.10 -11.40
N GLU A 26 0.09 -8.59 -12.36
CA GLU A 26 -1.35 -8.77 -12.20
C GLU A 26 -1.71 -9.71 -11.04
N SER A 27 -2.80 -9.40 -10.33
CA SER A 27 -3.29 -10.20 -9.19
C SER A 27 -3.66 -11.62 -9.59
N GLN A 28 -4.22 -11.77 -10.78
CA GLN A 28 -4.57 -13.05 -11.38
C GLN A 28 -3.84 -13.16 -12.71
N THR A 29 -3.06 -14.22 -12.87
CA THR A 29 -2.39 -14.51 -14.14
C THR A 29 -3.39 -15.09 -15.13
N ALA A 30 -3.10 -15.01 -16.43
CA ALA A 30 -3.93 -15.60 -17.50
C ALA A 30 -4.18 -17.11 -17.33
N THR A 31 -3.37 -17.80 -16.52
CA THR A 31 -3.52 -19.20 -16.14
C THR A 31 -4.53 -19.46 -15.02
N GLY A 32 -5.17 -18.40 -14.48
CA GLY A 32 -6.13 -18.48 -13.39
C GLY A 32 -5.49 -18.58 -12.00
N LEU A 33 -4.16 -18.46 -11.89
CA LEU A 33 -3.45 -18.49 -10.62
C LEU A 33 -3.45 -17.10 -9.98
N PHE A 34 -3.77 -17.04 -8.70
CA PHE A 34 -3.65 -15.81 -7.91
C PHE A 34 -2.20 -15.61 -7.53
N ASN A 35 -1.60 -14.56 -8.05
CA ASN A 35 -0.21 -14.20 -7.81
C ASN A 35 -0.08 -13.52 -6.44
N TRP A 36 -1.04 -12.64 -6.10
CA TRP A 36 -1.13 -12.02 -4.78
C TRP A 36 -2.59 -11.72 -4.42
N SER A 37 -2.85 -11.62 -3.13
CA SER A 37 -4.14 -11.22 -2.57
C SER A 37 -3.94 -10.31 -1.36
N TYR A 38 -4.95 -9.51 -1.03
CA TYR A 38 -4.96 -8.68 0.17
C TYR A 38 -6.33 -8.79 0.86
N GLU A 39 -6.30 -8.76 2.19
CA GLU A 39 -7.48 -8.85 3.04
C GLU A 39 -7.39 -7.79 4.14
N SER A 40 -8.48 -7.06 4.37
CA SER A 40 -8.56 -6.14 5.49
C SER A 40 -8.76 -6.91 6.79
N VAL A 41 -7.82 -6.80 7.71
CA VAL A 41 -7.94 -7.29 9.08
C VAL A 41 -8.34 -6.09 9.94
N SER A 42 -9.65 -5.92 10.16
CA SER A 42 -10.16 -4.86 11.03
C SER A 42 -9.88 -5.22 12.49
N ASP A 43 -8.91 -4.55 13.10
CA ASP A 43 -8.66 -4.62 14.53
C ASP A 43 -9.05 -3.27 15.16
N GLY A 44 -10.36 -3.08 15.39
CA GLY A 44 -11.04 -2.05 16.20
C GLY A 44 -10.77 -0.56 15.91
N HIS A 45 -9.51 -0.17 15.74
CA HIS A 45 -9.01 1.19 15.58
C HIS A 45 -7.92 1.32 14.48
N SER A 46 -7.41 0.21 13.94
CA SER A 46 -6.35 0.23 12.91
C SER A 46 -6.73 -0.57 11.66
N SER A 47 -6.55 0.05 10.49
CA SER A 47 -6.63 -0.63 9.19
C SER A 47 -5.36 -1.46 8.99
N ILE A 48 -5.42 -2.75 9.31
CA ILE A 48 -4.32 -3.68 9.03
C ILE A 48 -4.65 -4.42 7.74
N TRP A 49 -3.73 -4.43 6.79
CA TRP A 49 -3.87 -5.22 5.56
C TRP A 49 -3.05 -6.50 5.66
N ARG A 50 -3.69 -7.65 5.53
CA ARG A 50 -2.99 -8.93 5.36
C ARG A 50 -2.78 -9.15 3.87
N VAL A 51 -1.52 -9.21 3.46
CA VAL A 51 -1.15 -9.42 2.05
C VAL A 51 -0.52 -10.80 1.91
N THR A 52 -0.99 -11.57 0.94
CA THR A 52 -0.39 -12.85 0.54
C THR A 52 0.25 -12.67 -0.83
N ALA A 53 1.55 -12.89 -0.93
CA ALA A 53 2.33 -12.63 -2.14
C ALA A 53 3.33 -13.79 -2.40
N PRO A 54 3.93 -13.91 -3.60
CA PRO A 54 4.88 -14.99 -3.89
C PRO A 54 6.23 -14.79 -3.20
N ARG A 55 6.49 -13.59 -2.65
CA ARG A 55 7.66 -13.26 -1.83
C ARG A 55 7.24 -12.50 -0.58
N GLU A 56 8.08 -12.54 0.45
CA GLU A 56 7.88 -11.75 1.66
C GLU A 56 8.01 -10.24 1.37
N ILE A 57 7.11 -9.45 1.96
CA ILE A 57 7.21 -7.99 1.94
C ILE A 57 8.13 -7.55 3.07
N THR A 58 9.28 -6.97 2.72
CA THR A 58 10.30 -6.51 3.67
C THR A 58 9.82 -5.30 4.49
N ASP A 59 10.49 -5.01 5.61
CA ASP A 59 10.11 -3.86 6.45
C ASP A 59 10.25 -2.52 5.71
N ASP A 60 11.32 -2.37 4.91
CA ASP A 60 11.58 -1.20 4.06
C ASP A 60 10.41 -0.94 3.08
N GLU A 61 9.90 -2.00 2.46
CA GLU A 61 8.76 -1.91 1.53
C GLU A 61 7.46 -1.53 2.24
N ARG A 62 7.24 -2.06 3.46
CA ARG A 62 6.10 -1.65 4.30
C ARG A 62 6.24 -0.17 4.68
N HIS A 63 7.46 0.29 4.94
CA HIS A 63 7.73 1.69 5.24
C HIS A 63 7.48 2.60 4.01
N GLN A 64 7.89 2.16 2.82
CA GLN A 64 7.63 2.88 1.58
C GLN A 64 6.13 2.98 1.28
N LEU A 65 5.40 1.87 1.42
CA LEU A 65 3.93 1.83 1.29
C LEU A 65 3.23 2.82 2.24
N LYS A 66 3.73 2.92 3.48
CA LYS A 66 3.26 3.92 4.43
C LYS A 66 3.52 5.34 3.92
N LEU A 67 4.73 5.64 3.44
CA LEU A 67 5.09 6.97 2.92
C LEU A 67 4.26 7.36 1.70
N ASP A 68 4.06 6.45 0.75
CA ASP A 68 3.23 6.67 -0.44
C ASP A 68 1.74 6.82 -0.10
N SER A 69 1.29 6.19 1.00
CA SER A 69 -0.09 6.30 1.45
C SER A 69 -0.38 7.48 2.37
N LEU A 70 0.64 8.12 2.95
CA LEU A 70 0.43 9.39 3.59
C LEU A 70 -0.12 10.35 2.53
N PRO A 71 -1.08 11.23 2.87
CA PRO A 71 -1.43 12.29 1.95
C PRO A 71 -0.13 13.02 1.61
N LYS A 72 0.18 13.20 0.32
CA LYS A 72 1.07 14.29 -0.12
C LYS A 72 0.46 15.55 0.47
N LYS A 73 0.88 15.90 1.69
CA LYS A 73 0.60 17.19 2.28
C LYS A 73 1.38 18.12 1.38
N ALA A 74 0.74 18.61 0.32
CA ALA A 74 1.22 19.78 -0.37
C ALA A 74 1.40 20.82 0.76
N PRO A 75 2.60 21.35 1.00
CA PRO A 75 2.70 22.55 1.79
C PRO A 75 2.13 23.68 0.94
N THR A 76 0.80 23.76 0.84
CA THR A 76 0.12 24.92 0.26
C THR A 76 0.01 25.98 1.34
N PHE A 77 1.15 26.50 1.78
CA PHE A 77 1.23 27.75 2.51
C PHE A 77 2.35 28.60 1.91
N GLY A 78 2.13 28.96 0.65
CA GLY A 78 3.02 29.80 -0.15
C GLY A 78 2.24 30.49 -1.26
N ARG A 79 1.13 31.18 -0.94
CA ARG A 79 0.55 32.16 -1.87
C ARG A 79 -0.25 33.26 -1.17
N ARG A 80 0.46 34.23 -0.60
CA ARG A 80 0.10 35.64 -0.78
C ARG A 80 1.36 36.42 -1.10
N ARG A 81 1.52 36.74 -2.38
CA ARG A 81 2.41 37.78 -2.89
C ARG A 81 1.50 38.82 -3.54
N SER A 82 1.34 39.97 -2.90
CA SER A 82 0.80 41.26 -3.40
C SER A 82 0.96 42.20 -2.18
N SER A 83 2.05 42.96 -2.04
CA SER A 83 2.20 44.32 -2.58
C SER A 83 1.04 45.24 -2.15
N ASP A 84 1.27 45.98 -1.06
CA ASP A 84 0.97 47.41 -0.91
C ASP A 84 2.01 47.99 0.05
#